data_AF-A0A318CV17-F1
#
_entry.id   AF-A0A318CV17-F1
#
_cell.length_a   1.000
_cell.length_b   1.000
_cell.length_c   1.000
_cell.angle_alpha   90.00
_cell.angle_beta   90.00
_cell.angle_gamma   90.00
#
_symmetry.space_group_name_H-M   'P 1'
#
loop_
_entity.id
_entity.type
_entity.pdbx_description
1 polymer ?
#
loop_
_entity_poly.entity_id
_entity_poly.type
_entity_poly.pdbx_seq_one_letter_code
_entity_poly.pdbx_strand_id
1 'polypeptide(L)'
;MAGKSELWISRQVLREYAVVMTRTGIVEKPLSPDEVAAGIEQWESIFKIADETEEVTAILVEMIKEYAIEGKSIHSFTGTKA
;
A
#
# COMPACT_ATOMS: atom_id res chain seq x y z
N MET A 1 23.99 8.47 -15.39
CA MET A 1 22.65 8.06 -15.82
C MET A 1 21.88 7.66 -14.58
N ALA A 2 20.83 8.39 -14.20
CA ALA A 2 19.99 7.96 -13.09
C ALA A 2 19.32 6.63 -13.49
N GLY A 3 19.59 5.56 -12.76
CA GLY A 3 18.96 4.26 -13.02
C GLY A 3 17.45 4.42 -12.96
N LYS A 4 16.73 3.87 -13.94
CA LYS A 4 15.27 3.74 -13.86
C LYS A 4 14.97 2.77 -12.72
N SER A 5 14.75 3.30 -11.53
CA SER A 5 14.27 2.51 -10.40
C SER A 5 12.81 2.14 -10.65
N GLU A 6 12.47 0.88 -10.45
CA GLU A 6 11.07 0.45 -10.44
C GLU A 6 10.41 0.94 -9.15
N LEU A 7 9.18 1.45 -9.28
CA LEU A 7 8.38 1.84 -8.13
C LEU A 7 7.35 0.75 -7.86
N TRP A 8 7.26 0.33 -6.60
CA TRP A 8 6.38 -0.75 -6.16
C TRP A 8 5.44 -0.24 -5.06
N ILE A 9 4.18 -0.67 -5.11
CA ILE A 9 3.19 -0.46 -4.04
C ILE A 9 2.41 -1.75 -3.81
N SER A 10 1.88 -1.94 -2.59
CA SER A 10 0.96 -3.05 -2.35
C SER A 10 -0.45 -2.72 -2.82
N ARG A 11 -1.24 -3.75 -3.13
CA ARG A 11 -2.67 -3.55 -3.45
C ARG A 11 -3.46 -2.98 -2.27
N GLN A 12 -3.01 -3.19 -1.03
CA GLN A 12 -3.60 -2.55 0.14
C GLN A 12 -3.54 -1.02 0.07
N VAL A 13 -2.42 -0.45 -0.41
CA VAL A 13 -2.27 1.01 -0.54
C VAL A 13 -3.31 1.59 -1.51
N LEU A 14 -3.61 0.90 -2.61
CA LEU A 14 -4.66 1.33 -3.55
C LEU A 14 -6.06 1.32 -2.91
N ARG A 15 -6.35 0.33 -2.06
CA ARG A 15 -7.61 0.28 -1.31
C ARG A 15 -7.70 1.44 -0.30
N GLU A 16 -6.62 1.71 0.42
CA GLU A 16 -6.57 2.83 1.38
C GLU A 16 -6.71 4.18 0.68
N TYR A 17 -6.05 4.35 -0.47
CA TYR A 17 -6.25 5.50 -1.36
C TYR A 17 -7.74 5.68 -1.71
N ALA A 18 -8.41 4.62 -2.18
CA ALA A 18 -9.83 4.71 -2.53
C ALA A 18 -10.72 5.08 -1.34
N VAL A 19 -10.46 4.50 -0.17
CA VAL A 19 -11.19 4.82 1.08
C VAL A 19 -10.97 6.28 1.47
N VAL A 20 -9.74 6.77 1.45
CA VAL A 20 -9.41 8.15 1.85
C VAL A 20 -10.01 9.16 0.88
N MET A 21 -9.86 8.93 -0.43
CA MET A 21 -10.27 9.90 -1.44
C MET A 21 -11.78 10.02 -1.61
N THR A 22 -12.56 8.98 -1.28
CA THR A 22 -14.03 9.03 -1.33
C THR A 22 -14.67 9.49 -0.01
N ARG A 23 -13.91 9.54 1.09
CA ARG A 23 -14.45 9.81 2.42
C ARG A 23 -14.65 11.30 2.68
N THR A 24 -15.88 11.67 3.01
CA THR A 24 -16.23 13.02 3.44
C THR A 24 -15.52 13.41 4.73
N GLY A 25 -15.03 14.65 4.79
CA GLY A 25 -14.38 15.21 5.97
C GLY A 25 -12.90 14.83 6.17
N ILE A 26 -12.32 14.02 5.28
CA ILE A 26 -10.87 13.77 5.25
C ILE A 26 -10.19 14.67 4.21
N VAL A 27 -10.72 14.67 2.99
CA VAL A 27 -10.27 15.55 1.91
C VAL A 27 -11.29 16.67 1.70
N GLU A 28 -10.81 17.86 1.31
CA GLU A 28 -11.66 19.05 1.11
C GLU A 28 -12.78 18.79 0.08
N LYS A 29 -12.46 18.02 -0.96
CA LYS A 29 -13.40 17.58 -1.99
C LYS A 29 -13.21 16.08 -2.24
N PRO A 30 -14.09 15.23 -1.68
CA PRO A 30 -14.07 13.80 -1.98
C PRO A 30 -14.26 13.56 -3.48
N LEU A 31 -13.53 12.58 -3.98
CA LEU A 31 -13.67 12.09 -5.35
C LEU A 31 -14.92 11.22 -5.47
N SER A 32 -15.55 11.29 -6.63
CA SER A 32 -16.58 10.34 -7.05
C SER A 32 -16.00 8.94 -7.27
N PRO A 33 -16.84 7.88 -7.30
CA PRO A 33 -16.38 6.53 -7.62
C PRO A 33 -15.63 6.44 -8.95
N ASP A 34 -16.08 7.13 -9.98
CA ASP A 34 -15.47 7.11 -11.31
C ASP A 34 -14.08 7.78 -11.30
N GLU A 35 -13.94 8.91 -10.59
CA GLU A 35 -12.64 9.60 -10.45
C GLU A 35 -11.62 8.75 -9.67
N VAL A 36 -12.06 8.02 -8.63
CA VAL A 36 -11.19 7.11 -7.89
C VAL A 36 -10.80 5.90 -8.73
N ALA A 37 -11.73 5.31 -9.48
CA ALA A 37 -11.44 4.19 -10.38
C ALA A 37 -10.40 4.59 -11.43
N ALA A 38 -10.58 5.75 -12.09
CA ALA A 38 -9.59 6.29 -13.04
C ALA A 38 -8.22 6.55 -12.37
N GLY A 39 -8.23 7.03 -11.13
CA GLY A 39 -7.00 7.21 -10.34
C GLY A 39 -6.28 5.89 -10.07
N ILE A 40 -7.00 4.81 -9.73
CA ILE A 40 -6.42 3.48 -9.53
C ILE A 40 -5.76 2.98 -10.81
N GLU A 41 -6.45 3.05 -11.96
CA GLU A 41 -5.90 2.65 -13.26
C GLU A 41 -4.62 3.45 -13.60
N GLN A 42 -4.62 4.75 -13.29
CA GLN A 42 -3.44 5.58 -13.45
C GLN A 42 -2.29 5.10 -12.55
N TRP A 43 -2.54 4.80 -11.28
CA TRP A 43 -1.50 4.30 -10.37
C TRP A 43 -0.94 2.95 -10.80
N GLU A 44 -1.79 2.04 -11.27
CA GLU A 44 -1.36 0.73 -11.81
C GLU A 44 -0.53 0.86 -13.09
N SER A 45 -0.67 1.96 -13.84
CA SER A 45 0.17 2.24 -15.01
C SER A 45 1.59 2.72 -14.66
N ILE A 46 1.78 3.27 -13.46
CA ILE A 46 3.04 3.87 -12.99
C ILE A 46 3.80 2.89 -12.09
N PHE A 47 3.09 2.23 -11.18
CA PHE A 47 3.66 1.35 -10.16
C PHE A 47 3.48 -0.12 -10.52
N LYS A 48 4.45 -0.93 -10.12
CA LYS A 48 4.28 -2.38 -10.03
C LYS A 48 3.47 -2.69 -8.76
N ILE A 49 2.46 -3.53 -8.91
CA ILE A 49 1.60 -3.94 -7.79
C ILE A 49 2.16 -5.22 -7.18
N ALA A 50 2.54 -5.13 -5.90
CA ALA A 50 2.87 -6.28 -5.07
C ALA A 50 1.56 -6.85 -4.49
N ASP A 51 1.19 -8.05 -4.93
CA ASP A 51 0.02 -8.75 -4.43
C ASP A 51 0.31 -9.54 -3.16
N GLU A 52 -0.65 -9.52 -2.23
CA GLU A 52 -0.62 -10.35 -1.03
C GLU A 52 -1.04 -11.77 -1.39
N THR A 53 -0.05 -12.64 -1.59
CA THR A 53 -0.26 -14.08 -1.76
C THR A 53 -0.19 -14.81 -0.42
N GLU A 54 -0.47 -16.12 -0.43
CA GLU A 54 -0.28 -16.97 0.75
C GLU A 54 1.18 -16.94 1.23
N GLU A 55 2.14 -16.92 0.30
CA GLU A 55 3.57 -16.84 0.61
C GLU A 55 3.94 -15.49 1.26
N VAL A 56 3.41 -14.38 0.76
CA VAL A 56 3.63 -13.05 1.36
C VAL A 56 3.07 -13.01 2.78
N THR A 57 1.91 -13.62 3.00
CA THR A 57 1.29 -13.72 4.33
C THR A 57 2.15 -14.57 5.28
N ALA A 58 2.71 -15.68 4.81
CA ALA A 58 3.61 -16.51 5.61
C ALA A 58 4.85 -15.72 6.06
N ILE A 59 5.48 -14.98 5.15
CA ILE A 59 6.62 -14.10 5.45
C ILE A 59 6.24 -13.05 6.50
N LEU A 60 5.09 -12.39 6.36
CA LEU A 60 4.61 -11.42 7.34
C LEU A 60 4.48 -12.04 8.74
N VAL A 61 3.91 -13.25 8.85
CA VAL A 61 3.75 -13.95 10.13
C VAL A 61 5.10 -14.29 10.75
N GLU A 62 6.07 -14.72 9.95
CA GLU A 62 7.44 -14.96 10.41
C GLU A 62 8.07 -13.67 10.95
N MET A 63 7.95 -12.56 10.22
CA MET A 63 8.50 -11.27 10.61
C MET A 63 7.86 -10.73 11.88
N ILE A 64 6.53 -10.84 12.03
CA ILE A 64 5.83 -10.44 13.26
C ILE A 64 6.40 -11.18 14.47
N LYS A 65 6.65 -12.49 14.34
CA LYS A 65 7.20 -13.31 15.42
C LYS A 65 8.67 -13.01 15.69
N GLU A 66 9.49 -12.89 14.66
CA GLU A 66 10.93 -12.67 14.78
C GLU A 66 11.25 -11.30 15.39
N TYR A 67 10.53 -10.26 14.97
CA TYR A 67 10.79 -8.88 15.35
C TYR A 67 9.81 -8.32 16.38
N ALA A 68 8.89 -9.15 16.89
CA ALA A 68 7.83 -8.75 17.82
C ALA A 68 7.06 -7.50 17.34
N ILE A 69 6.76 -7.45 16.04
CA ILE A 69 6.10 -6.30 15.39
C ILE A 69 4.67 -6.19 15.91
N GLU A 70 4.25 -5.00 16.33
CA GLU A 70 2.94 -4.78 16.92
C GLU A 70 2.25 -3.48 16.48
N GLY A 71 0.92 -3.49 16.55
CA GLY A 71 0.08 -2.32 16.28
C GLY A 71 0.33 -1.70 14.90
N LYS A 72 0.57 -0.39 14.87
CA LYS A 72 0.73 0.37 13.63
C LYS A 72 2.00 0.02 12.85
N SER A 73 2.99 -0.62 13.49
CA SER A 73 4.26 -0.96 12.84
C SER A 73 4.14 -2.10 11.83
N ILE A 74 3.06 -2.89 11.88
CA ILE A 74 2.77 -3.97 10.92
C ILE A 74 2.64 -3.43 9.49
N HIS A 75 2.16 -2.20 9.32
CA HIS A 75 1.98 -1.57 8.00
C HIS A 75 3.28 -0.99 7.41
N SER A 76 4.27 -0.69 8.26
CA SER A 76 5.44 0.13 7.88
C SER A 76 6.77 -0.51 8.26
N PHE A 77 6.79 -1.83 8.48
CA PHE A 77 8.00 -2.51 8.90
C PHE A 77 9.07 -2.51 7.79
N THR A 78 10.26 -2.00 8.11
CA THR A 78 11.38 -1.87 7.17
C THR A 78 12.59 -2.75 7.50
N GLY A 79 12.48 -3.74 8.39
CA GLY A 79 13.56 -4.70 8.66
C GLY A 79 14.69 -4.20 9.56
N THR A 80 14.59 -2.98 10.11
CA THR A 80 15.64 -2.44 10.99
C THR A 80 15.37 -2.86 12.43
N LYS A 81 16.27 -3.67 13.02
CA LYS A 81 16.29 -3.87 14.48
C LYS A 81 16.51 -2.51 15.15
N ALA A 82 15.64 -2.17 16.10
CA ALA A 82 15.89 -1.08 17.05
C ALA A 82 17.09 -1.41 17.95
#